data_AF-A0A6P0SIF0-F1
#
_entry.id   AF-A0A6P0SIF0-F1
#
_cell.length_a   1.000
_cell.length_b   1.000
_cell.length_c   1.000
_cell.angle_alpha   90.00
_cell.angle_beta   90.00
_cell.angle_gamma   90.00
#
_symmetry.space_group_name_H-M   'P 1'
#
loop_
_entity.id
_entity.type
_entity.pdbx_description
1 polymer ?
#
loop_
_entity_poly.entity_id
_entity_poly.type
_entity_poly.pdbx_seq_one_letter_code
_entity_poly.pdbx_strand_id
1 'polypeptide(L)'
;MAVVGTTQAAFLLGICVQRVRQLLKNGRIKGAQKVGRFWQIPLFNGLPKVSPGRRGPKGTWRRGFQKVATYVHVNQNVIRQNKKNNT
;
A
#
# COMPACT_ATOMS: atom_id res chain seq x y z
N MET A 1 4.32 -2.44 21.19
CA MET A 1 4.03 -2.86 19.79
C MET A 1 2.87 -2.04 19.28
N ALA A 2 3.03 -1.32 18.18
CA ALA A 2 1.92 -0.61 17.54
C ALA A 2 1.12 -1.57 16.65
N VAL A 3 -0.20 -1.47 16.69
CA VAL A 3 -1.12 -2.27 15.86
C VAL A 3 -1.83 -1.32 14.91
N VAL A 4 -1.91 -1.70 13.64
CA VAL A 4 -2.56 -0.91 12.60
C VAL A 4 -3.68 -1.66 11.92
N GLY A 5 -4.61 -0.91 11.36
CA GLY A 5 -5.67 -1.46 10.50
C GLY A 5 -5.20 -1.73 9.07
N THR A 6 -6.06 -2.37 8.28
CA THR A 6 -5.77 -2.73 6.88
C THR A 6 -5.39 -1.53 6.01
N THR A 7 -6.04 -0.37 6.20
CA THR A 7 -5.80 0.85 5.41
C THR A 7 -4.42 1.44 5.71
N GLN A 8 -4.07 1.54 7.00
CA GLN A 8 -2.74 2.00 7.43
C GLN A 8 -1.64 1.04 6.98
N ALA A 9 -1.87 -0.27 7.09
CA ALA A 9 -0.92 -1.27 6.58
C ALA A 9 -0.72 -1.16 5.05
N ALA A 10 -1.78 -0.87 4.29
CA ALA A 10 -1.70 -0.65 2.85
C ALA A 10 -0.83 0.55 2.50
N PHE A 11 -1.02 1.66 3.21
CA PHE A 11 -0.21 2.87 3.07
C PHE A 11 1.27 2.59 3.37
N LEU A 12 1.56 1.92 4.50
CA LEU A 12 2.93 1.57 4.92
C LEU A 12 3.64 0.65 3.91
N LEU A 13 2.92 -0.35 3.38
CA LEU A 13 3.47 -1.30 2.40
C LEU A 13 3.52 -0.72 0.97
N GLY A 14 2.83 0.40 0.72
CA GLY A 14 2.69 1.00 -0.61
C GLY A 14 1.91 0.14 -1.60
N ILE A 15 0.89 -0.57 -1.14
CA ILE A 15 0.05 -1.46 -1.95
C ILE A 15 -1.43 -1.16 -1.74
N CYS A 16 -2.29 -1.63 -2.64
CA CYS A 16 -3.72 -1.47 -2.49
C CYS A 16 -4.28 -2.28 -1.30
N VAL A 17 -5.35 -1.78 -0.69
CA VAL A 17 -6.03 -2.42 0.45
C VAL A 17 -6.51 -3.84 0.10
N GLN A 18 -6.98 -4.06 -1.14
CA GLN A 18 -7.36 -5.38 -1.63
C GLN A 18 -6.19 -6.38 -1.56
N ARG A 19 -4.97 -5.96 -1.92
CA ARG A 19 -3.79 -6.81 -1.85
C ARG A 19 -3.43 -7.14 -0.41
N VAL A 20 -3.54 -6.19 0.52
CA VAL A 20 -3.36 -6.47 1.95
C VAL A 20 -4.36 -7.53 2.42
N ARG A 21 -5.65 -7.42 2.05
CA ARG A 21 -6.66 -8.43 2.39
C ARG A 21 -6.32 -9.81 1.84
N GLN A 22 -5.79 -9.90 0.62
CA GLN A 22 -5.31 -11.17 0.07
C GLN A 22 -4.15 -11.75 0.90
N LEU A 23 -3.19 -10.91 1.30
CA LEU A 23 -2.06 -11.34 2.14
C LEU A 23 -2.54 -11.84 3.52
N LEU A 24 -3.53 -11.16 4.12
CA LEU A 24 -4.15 -11.56 5.38
C LEU A 24 -4.87 -12.90 5.25
N LYS A 25 -5.71 -13.06 4.21
CA LYS A 25 -6.40 -14.34 3.92
C LYS A 25 -5.42 -15.50 3.73
N ASN A 26 -4.27 -15.23 3.11
CA ASN A 26 -3.24 -16.23 2.87
C ASN A 26 -2.30 -16.45 4.08
N GLY A 27 -2.54 -15.80 5.23
CA GLY A 27 -1.70 -15.91 6.43
C GLY A 27 -0.28 -15.36 6.25
N ARG A 28 -0.08 -14.46 5.28
CA ARG A 28 1.25 -13.98 4.88
C ARG A 28 1.73 -12.76 5.66
N ILE A 29 0.92 -12.18 6.54
CA ILE A 29 1.32 -11.06 7.41
C ILE A 29 1.53 -11.60 8.82
N LYS A 30 2.76 -11.50 9.33
CA LYS A 30 3.15 -12.09 10.61
C LYS A 30 2.38 -11.45 11.76
N GLY A 31 1.76 -12.28 12.60
CA GLY A 31 1.06 -11.84 13.81
C GLY A 31 -0.23 -11.08 13.57
N ALA A 32 -0.74 -11.04 12.34
CA ALA A 32 -2.03 -10.42 12.07
C ALA A 32 -3.17 -11.26 12.64
N GLN A 33 -4.10 -10.63 13.35
CA GLN A 33 -5.26 -11.26 13.93
C GLN A 33 -6.54 -10.57 13.49
N LYS A 34 -7.61 -11.33 13.31
CA LYS A 34 -8.94 -10.78 13.04
C LYS A 34 -9.68 -10.61 14.37
N VAL A 35 -10.06 -9.37 14.68
CA VAL A 35 -10.82 -9.02 15.87
C VAL A 35 -12.16 -8.44 15.41
N GLY A 36 -13.22 -9.23 15.55
CA GLY A 36 -14.54 -8.93 14.98
C GLY A 36 -14.47 -8.73 13.46
N ARG A 37 -14.84 -7.53 13.00
CA ARG A 37 -14.84 -7.17 11.57
C ARG A 37 -13.47 -6.66 11.08
N PHE A 38 -12.56 -6.31 11.98
CA PHE A 38 -11.31 -5.63 11.66
C PHE A 38 -10.10 -6.55 11.78
N TRP A 39 -9.06 -6.22 11.03
CA TRP A 39 -7.75 -6.85 11.17
C TRP A 39 -6.84 -5.97 12.01
N GLN A 40 -6.24 -6.59 13.02
CA GLN A 40 -5.15 -6.04 13.82
C GLN A 40 -3.84 -6.54 13.24
N ILE A 41 -3.03 -5.63 12.72
CA ILE A 41 -1.75 -5.94 12.06
C ILE A 41 -0.62 -5.35 12.91
N PRO A 42 0.25 -6.17 13.52
CA PRO A 42 1.36 -5.66 14.30
C PRO A 42 2.46 -5.10 13.40
N LEU A 43 3.06 -4.01 13.84
CA LEU A 43 4.23 -3.41 13.21
C LEU A 43 5.52 -3.95 13.83
N PHE A 44 6.45 -4.33 12.97
CA PHE A 44 7.83 -4.68 13.34
C PHE A 44 8.73 -3.58 12.76
N ASN A 45 9.43 -2.83 13.62
CA ASN A 45 10.25 -1.68 13.20
C ASN A 45 9.48 -0.66 12.34
N GLY A 46 8.21 -0.40 12.68
CA GLY A 46 7.36 0.56 11.97
C GLY A 46 6.67 0.04 10.70
N LEU A 47 6.92 -1.22 10.29
CA LEU A 47 6.33 -1.80 9.07
C LEU A 47 5.68 -3.17 9.32
N PRO A 48 4.60 -3.53 8.60
CA PRO A 48 4.07 -4.89 8.62
C PRO A 48 5.06 -5.88 7.99
N LYS A 49 5.30 -7.02 8.65
CA LYS A 49 6.20 -8.06 8.12
C LYS A 49 5.42 -9.05 7.24
N VAL A 50 5.69 -9.05 5.94
CA VAL A 50 5.06 -9.94 4.96
C VAL A 50 6.00 -11.09 4.58
N SER A 51 5.53 -12.33 4.65
CA SER A 51 6.28 -13.50 4.17
C SER A 51 6.26 -13.58 2.63
N PRO A 52 7.38 -13.97 1.98
CA PRO A 52 7.42 -14.15 0.54
C PRO A 52 6.50 -15.29 0.08
N GLY A 53 6.05 -15.23 -1.17
CA GLY A 53 5.26 -16.29 -1.78
C GLY A 53 6.19 -17.35 -2.35
N ARG A 54 5.65 -18.55 -2.61
CA ARG A 54 6.41 -19.67 -3.17
C ARG A 54 6.81 -19.46 -4.64
N ARG A 55 6.01 -18.72 -5.41
CA ARG A 55 6.22 -18.46 -6.84
C ARG A 55 6.29 -16.97 -7.14
N GLY A 56 6.96 -16.62 -8.23
CA GLY A 56 7.05 -15.26 -8.75
C GLY A 56 8.02 -14.35 -7.99
N PRO A 57 8.13 -13.09 -8.42
CA PRO A 57 9.04 -12.12 -7.81
C PRO A 57 8.68 -11.86 -6.34
N LYS A 58 9.70 -11.70 -5.51
CA LYS A 58 9.53 -11.31 -4.10
C LYS A 58 8.95 -9.89 -4.05
N GLY A 59 8.01 -9.66 -3.15
CA GLY A 59 7.40 -8.35 -2.99
C GLY A 59 8.41 -7.32 -2.50
N THR A 60 8.65 -6.29 -3.30
CA THR A 60 9.42 -5.08 -2.95
C THR A 60 8.53 -4.09 -2.18
N TRP A 61 7.83 -4.59 -1.16
CA TRP A 61 6.92 -3.76 -0.36
C TRP A 61 7.71 -2.62 0.29
N ARG A 62 7.17 -1.40 0.20
CA ARG A 62 7.93 -0.14 0.32
C ARG A 62 8.84 -0.15 1.55
N ARG A 63 10.14 0.02 1.30
CA ARG A 63 11.22 0.03 2.30
C ARG A 63 11.41 1.41 2.95
N GLY A 64 10.53 2.37 2.69
CA GLY A 64 10.59 3.73 3.22
C GLY A 64 9.72 4.73 2.44
N PHE A 65 9.53 5.92 3.00
CA PHE A 65 8.93 7.07 2.30
C PHE A 65 9.80 7.48 1.10
N GLN A 66 9.17 7.92 0.00
CA GLN A 66 9.90 8.51 -1.11
C GLN A 66 10.57 9.79 -0.61
N LYS A 67 11.91 9.84 -0.70
CA LYS A 67 12.69 11.03 -0.35
C LYS A 67 12.63 12.11 -1.43
N VAL A 68 12.20 11.75 -2.64
CA VAL A 68 12.24 12.60 -3.83
C VAL A 68 10.82 12.90 -4.29
N ALA A 69 10.58 14.16 -4.67
CA ALA A 69 9.30 14.59 -5.22
C ALA A 69 8.96 13.79 -6.49
N THR A 70 7.70 13.36 -6.60
CA THR A 70 7.19 12.75 -7.83
C THR A 70 6.73 13.87 -8.75
N TYR A 71 7.40 14.03 -9.89
CA TYR A 71 7.01 14.98 -10.92
C TYR A 71 6.01 14.32 -11.88
N VAL A 72 4.80 14.86 -11.94
CA VAL A 72 3.80 14.46 -12.94
C VAL A 72 3.86 15.47 -14.07
N HIS A 73 4.36 15.04 -15.22
CA HIS A 73 4.35 15.85 -16.43
C HIS A 73 2.95 15.80 -17.04
N VAL A 74 2.25 16.94 -17.01
CA VAL A 74 0.96 17.11 -17.66
C VAL A 74 1.13 17.84 -18.99
N ASN A 75 0.36 17.44 -20.00
CA ASN A 75 0.33 18.16 -21.28
C ASN A 75 -0.46 19.47 -21.11
N GLN A 76 0.25 20.55 -20.76
CA GLN A 76 -0.35 21.86 -20.50
C GLN A 76 -1.10 22.42 -21.70
N ASN A 77 -0.69 22.08 -22.93
CA ASN A 77 -1.34 22.56 -24.14
C ASN A 77 -2.75 21.98 -24.27
N VAL A 78 -2.89 20.68 -24.03
CA VAL A 78 -4.19 19.99 -24.05
C VAL A 78 -5.12 20.53 -22.97
N ILE A 79 -4.60 20.71 -21.74
CA ILE A 79 -5.40 21.28 -20.63
C ILE A 79 -5.90 22.69 -20.98
N ARG A 80 -5.05 23.51 -21.61
CA ARG A 80 -5.42 24.87 -22.03
C ARG A 80 -6.49 24.86 -23.12
N GLN A 81 -6.41 23.95 -24.08
CA GLN A 81 -7.42 23.79 -25.14
C GLN A 81 -8.76 23.32 -24.56
N ASN A 82 -8.74 22.31 -23.69
CA ASN A 82 -9.92 21.80 -23.00
C ASN A 82 -10.64 22.91 -22.21
N LYS A 83 -9.87 23.72 -21.46
CA LYS A 83 -10.41 24.89 -20.73
C LYS A 83 -11.05 25.92 -21.67
N LYS A 84 -10.50 26.12 -22.87
CA LYS A 84 -11.09 27.03 -23.88
C LYS A 84 -12.40 26.46 -24.45
N ASN A 85 -12.50 25.14 -24.56
CA ASN A 85 -13.64 24.44 -25.16
C ASN A 85 -14.73 24.05 -24.14
N ASN A 86 -14.57 24.35 -22.84
CA ASN A 86 -15.44 23.91 -21.74
C ASN A 86 -15.67 22.38 -21.71
N THR A 87 -14.65 21.62 -22.10
CA THR A 87 -14.63 20.15 -22.11
C THR A 87 -13.63 19.59 -21.12
#